data_AF-A0A483AIQ1-F1
#
_entry.id   AF-A0A483AIQ1-F1
#
_cell.length_a   1.000
_cell.length_b   1.000
_cell.length_c   1.000
_cell.angle_alpha   90.00
_cell.angle_beta   90.00
_cell.angle_gamma   90.00
#
_symmetry.space_group_name_H-M   'P 1'
#
loop_
_entity.id
_entity.type
_entity.pdbx_description
1 polymer ?
#
loop_
_entity_poly.entity_id
_entity_poly.type
_entity_poly.pdbx_seq_one_letter_code
_entity_poly.pdbx_strand_id
1 'polypeptide(L)'
;MDVFNAGLGNDDIIINASNITALEQTGAGNRARVDGGGGTDTLKLEGAGLTLDLTKISDRHIQDIEVIDITGSGDNTLKFNLDDLLDASTSTNILKVLGDSGDKVNAAGFSDSAIDRTVDGITYDVYTHGDANTSANVELWVQQEIVML
;
A
#
# COMPACT_ATOMS: atom_id res chain seq x y z
N MET A 1 11.84 16.22 6.73
CA MET A 1 11.54 15.39 5.54
C MET A 1 12.41 14.18 5.71
N ASP A 2 11.75 13.07 5.88
CA ASP A 2 12.39 11.86 6.38
C ASP A 2 12.61 10.94 5.19
N VAL A 3 13.75 10.26 5.19
CA VAL A 3 14.11 9.25 4.20
C VAL A 3 14.23 7.95 4.95
N PHE A 4 13.39 6.98 4.60
CA PHE A 4 13.48 5.61 5.06
C PHE A 4 14.07 4.76 3.94
N ASN A 5 15.14 4.03 4.26
CA ASN A 5 15.75 3.02 3.39
C ASN A 5 16.03 1.82 4.28
N ALA A 6 15.24 0.77 4.14
CA ALA A 6 15.23 -0.35 5.07
C ALA A 6 16.30 -1.41 4.72
N GLY A 7 16.51 -1.65 3.43
CA GLY A 7 17.71 -2.31 2.92
C GLY A 7 17.43 -3.72 2.40
N LEU A 8 17.94 -4.74 3.08
CA LEU A 8 17.66 -6.14 2.74
C LEU A 8 17.00 -6.81 3.95
N GLY A 9 16.03 -7.67 3.70
CA GLY A 9 15.25 -8.33 4.73
C GLY A 9 13.77 -8.00 4.57
N ASN A 10 12.94 -8.54 5.47
CA ASN A 10 11.55 -8.12 5.56
C ASN A 10 11.49 -7.03 6.61
N ASP A 11 11.16 -5.82 6.21
CA ASP A 11 11.22 -4.63 7.06
C ASP A 11 9.82 -4.06 7.36
N ASP A 12 9.66 -3.55 8.59
CA ASP A 12 8.48 -2.77 8.99
C ASP A 12 8.84 -1.29 9.05
N ILE A 13 8.25 -0.49 8.15
CA ILE A 13 8.46 0.96 8.05
C ILE A 13 7.22 1.67 8.57
N ILE A 14 7.35 2.34 9.71
CA ILE A 14 6.23 3.05 10.35
C ILE A 14 6.19 4.50 9.88
N ILE A 15 5.02 4.95 9.41
CA ILE A 15 4.75 6.33 9.02
C ILE A 15 3.52 6.88 9.74
N ASN A 16 3.53 8.15 10.10
CA ASN A 16 2.39 8.85 10.71
C ASN A 16 1.88 10.00 9.83
N ALA A 17 0.88 10.75 10.32
CA ALA A 17 0.29 11.89 9.62
C ALA A 17 1.32 12.91 9.08
N SER A 18 2.40 13.17 9.82
CA SER A 18 3.42 14.12 9.41
C SER A 18 4.29 13.57 8.25
N ASN A 19 4.54 12.26 8.24
CA ASN A 19 5.24 11.60 7.15
C ASN A 19 4.38 11.58 5.87
N ILE A 20 3.09 11.26 5.98
CA ILE A 20 2.14 11.31 4.85
C ILE A 20 2.14 12.71 4.22
N THR A 21 2.00 13.75 5.06
CA THR A 21 2.03 15.15 4.60
C THR A 21 3.34 15.49 3.88
N ALA A 22 4.48 14.96 4.35
CA ALA A 22 5.77 15.17 3.69
C ALA A 22 5.89 14.41 2.36
N LEU A 23 5.32 13.21 2.26
CA LEU A 23 5.33 12.39 1.04
C LEU A 23 4.48 13.02 -0.07
N GLU A 24 3.33 13.62 0.27
CA GLU A 24 2.44 14.32 -0.66
C GLU A 24 2.98 15.67 -1.14
N GLN A 25 3.99 16.23 -0.47
CA GLN A 25 4.54 17.52 -0.88
C GLN A 25 5.19 17.43 -2.26
N THR A 26 4.84 18.36 -3.13
CA THR A 26 5.47 18.51 -4.45
C THR A 26 6.33 19.77 -4.47
N GLY A 27 7.45 19.73 -5.20
CA GLY A 27 8.32 20.89 -5.39
C GLY A 27 9.81 20.61 -5.18
N ALA A 28 10.62 21.57 -5.65
CA ALA A 28 12.07 21.46 -5.59
C ALA A 28 12.55 21.31 -4.14
N GLY A 29 13.34 20.27 -3.89
CA GLY A 29 13.97 20.02 -2.60
C GLY A 29 13.20 19.08 -1.68
N ASN A 30 11.99 18.64 -2.02
CA ASN A 30 11.36 17.53 -1.30
C ASN A 30 12.21 16.25 -1.47
N ARG A 31 12.48 15.58 -0.35
CA ARG A 31 13.23 14.33 -0.29
C ARG A 31 12.51 13.27 0.54
N ALA A 32 11.27 13.51 0.97
CA ALA A 32 10.51 12.51 1.70
C ALA A 32 10.42 11.24 0.85
N ARG A 33 10.86 10.11 1.41
CA ARG A 33 10.91 8.84 0.69
C ARG A 33 10.81 7.67 1.66
N VAL A 34 10.15 6.62 1.19
CA VAL A 34 10.10 5.28 1.74
C VAL A 34 10.65 4.34 0.67
N ASP A 35 11.59 3.50 1.06
CA ASP A 35 12.25 2.49 0.24
C ASP A 35 12.45 1.24 1.11
N GLY A 36 11.69 0.17 0.85
CA GLY A 36 11.86 -1.09 1.56
C GLY A 36 13.15 -1.79 1.14
N GLY A 37 13.39 -1.86 -0.16
CA GLY A 37 14.56 -2.48 -0.75
C GLY A 37 14.29 -3.94 -1.11
N GLY A 38 15.07 -4.86 -0.56
CA GLY A 38 15.01 -6.27 -0.93
C GLY A 38 14.37 -7.14 0.14
N GLY A 39 13.16 -7.62 -0.11
CA GLY A 39 12.50 -8.62 0.73
C GLY A 39 10.99 -8.54 0.60
N THR A 40 10.28 -8.67 1.70
CA THR A 40 8.83 -8.39 1.77
C THR A 40 8.63 -7.33 2.82
N ASP A 41 8.41 -6.10 2.36
CA ASP A 41 8.45 -4.91 3.19
C ASP A 41 7.04 -4.37 3.45
N THR A 42 6.83 -3.91 4.69
CA THR A 42 5.54 -3.43 5.19
C THR A 42 5.60 -1.95 5.49
N LEU A 43 4.78 -1.15 4.80
CA LEU A 43 4.52 0.24 5.16
C LEU A 43 3.33 0.32 6.11
N LYS A 44 3.59 0.66 7.38
CA LYS A 44 2.60 0.66 8.46
C LYS A 44 2.19 2.06 8.88
N LEU A 45 0.89 2.30 8.98
CA LEU A 45 0.34 3.56 9.51
C LEU A 45 0.35 3.57 11.05
N GLU A 46 0.84 4.68 11.62
CA GLU A 46 0.71 5.01 13.04
C GLU A 46 -0.21 6.22 13.21
N GLY A 47 -1.42 5.97 13.72
CA GLY A 47 -2.42 7.01 13.98
C GLY A 47 -3.84 6.51 13.76
N ALA A 48 -4.81 7.41 13.70
CA ALA A 48 -6.21 7.12 13.41
C ALA A 48 -6.77 8.24 12.53
N GLY A 49 -7.78 7.93 11.71
CA GLY A 49 -8.37 8.89 10.78
C GLY A 49 -7.42 9.34 9.68
N LEU A 50 -6.36 8.57 9.40
CA LEU A 50 -5.39 8.89 8.37
C LEU A 50 -5.92 8.49 6.99
N THR A 51 -5.48 9.22 5.97
CA THR A 51 -5.66 8.83 4.58
C THR A 51 -4.30 8.79 3.92
N LEU A 52 -3.89 7.61 3.47
CA LEU A 52 -2.75 7.44 2.58
C LEU A 52 -3.30 7.39 1.15
N ASP A 53 -3.18 8.51 0.43
CA ASP A 53 -3.61 8.62 -0.97
C ASP A 53 -2.39 8.56 -1.89
N LEU A 54 -2.07 7.36 -2.37
CA LEU A 54 -0.91 7.14 -3.25
C LEU A 54 -1.04 7.95 -4.54
N THR A 55 -2.26 8.25 -5.01
CA THR A 55 -2.49 9.08 -6.21
C THR A 55 -2.01 10.53 -6.07
N LYS A 56 -1.66 10.97 -4.85
CA LYS A 56 -1.08 12.29 -4.56
C LYS A 56 0.42 12.24 -4.26
N ILE A 57 0.98 11.05 -4.14
CA ILE A 57 2.39 10.82 -3.82
C ILE A 57 3.06 10.43 -5.13
N SER A 58 4.24 10.97 -5.42
CA SER A 58 4.98 10.48 -6.59
C SER A 58 5.39 9.03 -6.35
N ASP A 59 5.30 8.17 -7.36
CA ASP A 59 5.73 6.76 -7.28
C ASP A 59 7.21 6.61 -6.91
N ARG A 60 8.00 7.68 -7.05
CA ARG A 60 9.39 7.72 -6.59
C ARG A 60 9.55 7.87 -5.07
N HIS A 61 8.50 8.26 -4.36
CA HIS A 61 8.55 8.51 -2.92
C HIS A 61 8.18 7.27 -2.09
N ILE A 62 7.52 6.26 -2.67
CA ILE A 62 7.23 4.98 -2.01
C ILE A 62 7.62 3.88 -3.01
N GLN A 63 8.65 3.11 -2.69
CA GLN A 63 9.19 2.06 -3.55
C GLN A 63 9.52 0.82 -2.74
N ASP A 64 9.47 -0.32 -3.41
CA ASP A 64 9.80 -1.63 -2.85
C ASP A 64 9.01 -1.93 -1.57
N ILE A 65 7.67 -1.83 -1.68
CA ILE A 65 6.69 -2.13 -0.63
C ILE A 65 5.68 -3.15 -1.16
N GLU A 66 5.58 -4.31 -0.51
CA GLU A 66 4.64 -5.38 -0.87
C GLU A 66 3.41 -5.42 0.03
N VAL A 67 3.50 -4.84 1.23
CA VAL A 67 2.43 -4.83 2.22
C VAL A 67 2.19 -3.41 2.71
N ILE A 68 0.93 -2.98 2.73
CA ILE A 68 0.52 -1.74 3.41
C ILE A 68 -0.40 -2.12 4.57
N ASP A 69 0.02 -1.80 5.78
CA ASP A 69 -0.77 -2.01 7.00
C ASP A 69 -1.42 -0.70 7.43
N ILE A 70 -2.72 -0.60 7.23
CA ILE A 70 -3.52 0.58 7.60
C ILE A 70 -4.25 0.43 8.94
N THR A 71 -4.03 -0.66 9.70
CA THR A 71 -4.73 -0.91 10.98
C THR A 71 -4.64 0.28 11.94
N GLY A 72 -3.44 0.84 12.11
CA GLY A 72 -3.19 1.98 13.00
C GLY A 72 -3.75 1.79 14.42
N SER A 73 -4.28 2.88 14.98
CA SER A 73 -4.93 2.94 16.29
C SER A 73 -6.45 3.21 16.19
N GLY A 74 -6.98 3.13 14.97
CA GLY A 74 -8.37 3.40 14.59
C GLY A 74 -8.46 3.61 13.08
N ASP A 75 -9.69 3.75 12.58
CA ASP A 75 -10.02 3.69 11.14
C ASP A 75 -9.15 4.61 10.27
N ASN A 76 -8.50 4.02 9.26
CA ASN A 76 -7.71 4.70 8.25
C ASN A 76 -8.22 4.36 6.84
N THR A 77 -7.67 5.04 5.84
CA THR A 77 -8.05 4.85 4.45
C THR A 77 -6.82 4.79 3.55
N LEU A 78 -6.76 3.77 2.69
CA LEU A 78 -5.80 3.66 1.60
C LEU A 78 -6.51 3.95 0.27
N LYS A 79 -5.91 4.80 -0.57
CA LYS A 79 -6.40 5.08 -1.92
C LYS A 79 -5.28 4.99 -2.94
N PHE A 80 -5.53 4.28 -4.03
CA PHE A 80 -4.56 4.07 -5.11
C PHE A 80 -5.23 3.61 -6.41
N ASN A 81 -4.45 3.53 -7.47
CA ASN A 81 -4.84 3.02 -8.79
C ASN A 81 -3.84 1.96 -9.29
N LEU A 82 -4.05 1.46 -10.51
CA LEU A 82 -3.19 0.42 -11.10
C LEU A 82 -1.71 0.84 -11.17
N ASP A 83 -1.40 2.07 -11.58
CA ASP A 83 -0.03 2.56 -11.74
C ASP A 83 0.67 2.58 -10.38
N ASP A 84 0.00 3.12 -9.34
CA ASP A 84 0.53 3.17 -7.98
C ASP A 84 0.87 1.75 -7.44
N LEU A 85 0.05 0.73 -7.75
CA LEU A 85 0.31 -0.65 -7.32
C LEU A 85 1.49 -1.27 -8.08
N LEU A 86 1.57 -1.04 -9.39
CA LEU A 86 2.66 -1.55 -10.24
C LEU A 86 4.01 -0.93 -9.88
N ASP A 87 4.01 0.33 -9.44
CA ASP A 87 5.23 1.04 -9.05
C ASP A 87 5.56 0.89 -7.56
N ALA A 88 4.65 0.34 -6.74
CA ALA A 88 4.88 0.12 -5.31
C ALA A 88 6.03 -0.86 -5.04
N SER A 89 6.20 -1.89 -5.87
CA SER A 89 7.26 -2.90 -5.73
C SER A 89 7.91 -3.24 -7.06
N THR A 90 9.24 -3.34 -7.08
CA THR A 90 9.97 -3.82 -8.26
C THR A 90 10.01 -5.35 -8.36
N SER A 91 9.58 -6.07 -7.31
CA SER A 91 9.75 -7.52 -7.19
C SER A 91 8.46 -8.31 -7.47
N THR A 92 7.30 -7.68 -7.33
CA THR A 92 5.99 -8.33 -7.49
C THR A 92 4.93 -7.32 -7.92
N ASN A 93 3.87 -7.83 -8.56
CA ASN A 93 2.67 -7.06 -8.90
C ASN A 93 1.51 -7.40 -7.95
N ILE A 94 1.84 -7.85 -6.74
CA ILE A 94 0.88 -8.21 -5.70
C ILE A 94 1.06 -7.23 -4.55
N LEU A 95 0.04 -6.44 -4.27
CA LEU A 95 -0.03 -5.60 -3.08
C LEU A 95 -0.97 -6.23 -2.07
N LYS A 96 -0.49 -6.42 -0.83
CA LYS A 96 -1.31 -6.86 0.29
C LYS A 96 -1.68 -5.67 1.16
N VAL A 97 -2.93 -5.62 1.60
CA VAL A 97 -3.41 -4.61 2.52
C VAL A 97 -3.88 -5.28 3.80
N LEU A 98 -3.27 -4.89 4.92
CA LEU A 98 -3.68 -5.28 6.27
C LEU A 98 -4.45 -4.13 6.91
N GLY A 99 -5.39 -4.48 7.79
CA GLY A 99 -6.30 -3.56 8.43
C GLY A 99 -7.32 -4.31 9.26
N ASP A 100 -8.22 -3.57 9.89
CA ASP A 100 -9.32 -4.13 10.67
C ASP A 100 -10.68 -3.49 10.32
N SER A 101 -11.72 -3.92 11.04
CA SER A 101 -13.08 -3.42 10.85
C SER A 101 -13.17 -1.91 11.07
N GLY A 102 -13.39 -1.16 9.98
CA GLY A 102 -13.53 0.29 9.99
C GLY A 102 -12.62 0.94 8.94
N ASP A 103 -11.50 0.28 8.65
CA ASP A 103 -10.58 0.65 7.59
C ASP A 103 -11.23 0.56 6.21
N LYS A 104 -10.72 1.40 5.30
CA LYS A 104 -11.25 1.52 3.94
C LYS A 104 -10.15 1.46 2.89
N VAL A 105 -10.44 0.77 1.80
CA VAL A 105 -9.59 0.75 0.60
C VAL A 105 -10.40 1.27 -0.59
N ASN A 106 -9.84 2.24 -1.30
CA ASN A 106 -10.33 2.70 -2.60
C ASN A 106 -9.27 2.37 -3.65
N ALA A 107 -9.45 1.25 -4.34
CA ALA A 107 -8.56 0.78 -5.40
C ALA A 107 -9.24 0.95 -6.77
N ALA A 108 -8.97 2.07 -7.44
CA ALA A 108 -9.65 2.42 -8.68
C ALA A 108 -9.37 1.36 -9.78
N GLY A 109 -10.43 0.83 -10.39
CA GLY A 109 -10.35 -0.13 -11.51
C GLY A 109 -10.17 -1.59 -11.10
N PHE A 110 -10.04 -1.89 -9.80
CA PHE A 110 -9.99 -3.25 -9.29
C PHE A 110 -11.41 -3.82 -9.11
N SER A 111 -11.55 -5.11 -9.35
CA SER A 111 -12.80 -5.86 -9.18
C SER A 111 -12.55 -7.13 -8.39
N ASP A 112 -13.49 -7.47 -7.52
CA ASP A 112 -13.45 -8.69 -6.73
C ASP A 112 -13.40 -9.91 -7.67
N SER A 113 -12.42 -10.79 -7.43
CA SER A 113 -12.26 -12.03 -8.20
C SER A 113 -13.10 -13.18 -7.66
N ALA A 114 -13.76 -13.00 -6.51
CA ALA A 114 -14.43 -14.03 -5.72
C ALA A 114 -13.49 -15.16 -5.25
N ILE A 115 -12.19 -14.87 -5.17
CA ILE A 115 -11.15 -15.78 -4.70
C ILE A 115 -10.65 -15.28 -3.36
N ASP A 116 -10.60 -16.19 -2.40
CA ASP A 116 -9.98 -15.95 -1.11
C ASP A 116 -8.58 -16.58 -1.07
N ARG A 117 -7.65 -15.90 -0.41
CA ARG A 117 -6.30 -16.43 -0.13
C ARG A 117 -6.03 -16.34 1.36
N THR A 118 -5.41 -17.36 1.93
CA THR A 118 -4.96 -17.34 3.33
C THR A 118 -3.45 -17.52 3.38
N VAL A 119 -2.76 -16.58 4.01
CA VAL A 119 -1.30 -16.61 4.24
C VAL A 119 -1.05 -16.21 5.69
N ASP A 120 -0.23 -16.99 6.38
CA ASP A 120 0.18 -16.74 7.78
C ASP A 120 -0.98 -16.48 8.76
N GLY A 121 -2.14 -17.11 8.50
CA GLY A 121 -3.34 -16.99 9.33
C GLY A 121 -4.23 -15.79 9.01
N ILE A 122 -3.88 -14.99 8.00
CA ILE A 122 -4.67 -13.86 7.51
C ILE A 122 -5.40 -14.27 6.23
N THR A 123 -6.71 -14.07 6.18
CA THR A 123 -7.53 -14.32 5.00
C THR A 123 -7.78 -13.02 4.25
N TYR A 124 -7.58 -13.05 2.94
CA TYR A 124 -7.70 -11.92 2.02
C TYR A 124 -8.74 -12.20 0.95
N ASP A 125 -9.52 -11.19 0.63
CA ASP A 125 -10.28 -11.12 -0.62
C ASP A 125 -9.32 -10.66 -1.73
N VAL A 126 -9.29 -11.38 -2.86
CA VAL A 126 -8.42 -11.05 -3.98
C VAL A 126 -9.17 -10.24 -5.03
N TYR A 127 -8.59 -9.11 -5.40
CA TYR A 127 -9.07 -8.23 -6.45
C TYR A 127 -8.10 -8.25 -7.62
N THR A 128 -8.65 -8.15 -8.83
CA THR A 128 -7.89 -8.11 -10.08
C THR A 128 -8.27 -6.86 -10.86
N HIS A 129 -7.35 -6.37 -11.69
CA HIS A 129 -7.60 -5.21 -12.55
C HIS A 129 -8.01 -5.66 -13.96
N GLY A 130 -9.05 -5.01 -14.53
CA GLY A 130 -9.64 -5.41 -15.81
C GLY A 130 -8.80 -5.13 -17.06
N ASP A 131 -7.68 -4.43 -16.94
CA ASP A 131 -6.79 -4.14 -18.07
C ASP A 131 -5.99 -5.37 -18.50
N ALA A 132 -6.52 -6.04 -19.53
CA ALA A 132 -5.90 -7.18 -20.21
C ALA A 132 -4.52 -6.88 -20.85
N ASN A 133 -4.07 -5.61 -20.85
CA ASN A 133 -2.76 -5.20 -21.33
C ASN A 133 -1.64 -5.37 -20.28
N THR A 134 -1.99 -5.61 -19.02
CA THR A 134 -0.98 -5.93 -18.01
C THR A 134 -0.64 -7.42 -18.13
N SER A 135 0.44 -7.74 -18.84
CA SER A 135 1.04 -9.10 -18.85
C SER A 135 1.57 -9.53 -17.46
N ALA A 136 1.26 -8.76 -16.42
CA ALA A 136 1.88 -8.70 -15.12
C ALA A 136 1.16 -9.53 -14.04
N ASN A 137 -0.05 -10.06 -14.31
CA ASN A 137 -0.91 -10.71 -13.31
C ASN A 137 -0.99 -9.89 -12.01
N VAL A 138 -1.51 -8.66 -12.13
CA VAL A 138 -1.72 -7.78 -10.98
C VAL A 138 -2.80 -8.37 -10.07
N GLU A 139 -2.48 -8.47 -8.79
CA GLU A 139 -3.44 -8.84 -7.75
C GLU A 139 -3.36 -7.86 -6.58
N LEU A 140 -4.52 -7.49 -6.05
CA LEU A 140 -4.64 -6.77 -4.79
C LEU A 140 -5.27 -7.71 -3.79
N TRP A 141 -4.61 -7.94 -2.66
CA TRP A 141 -5.10 -8.82 -1.60
C TRP A 141 -5.48 -7.96 -0.41
N VAL A 142 -6.77 -7.83 -0.12
CA VAL A 142 -7.26 -7.01 0.99
C VAL A 142 -7.69 -7.94 2.11
N GLN A 143 -7.13 -7.77 3.31
CA GLN A 143 -7.54 -8.57 4.47
C GLN A 143 -9.06 -8.43 4.66
N GLN A 144 -9.73 -9.56 4.89
CA GLN A 144 -11.18 -9.57 5.15
C GLN A 144 -11.50 -8.64 6.34
N GLU A 145 -12.70 -8.07 6.34
CA GLU A 145 -13.21 -7.05 7.29
C GLU A 145 -12.89 -5.59 6.90
N ILE A 146 -11.94 -5.33 6.01
CA ILE A 146 -11.71 -4.00 5.42
C ILE A 146 -12.83 -3.69 4.43
N VAL A 147 -13.30 -2.44 4.41
CA VAL A 147 -14.35 -2.00 3.49
C VAL A 147 -13.76 -1.50 2.17
N MET A 148 -14.11 -2.14 1.05
CA MET A 148 -13.86 -1.59 -0.29
C MET A 148 -14.86 -0.49 -0.65
N LEU A 149 -14.37 0.64 -1.18
CA LEU A 149 -15.15 1.83 -1.56
C LEU A 149 -15.47 1.92 -3.06
#